data_AF-A0A161TPA3-F1
#
_entry.id   AF-A0A161TPA3-F1
#
_cell.length_a   1.000
_cell.length_b   1.000
_cell.length_c   1.000
_cell.angle_alpha   90.00
_cell.angle_beta   90.00
_cell.angle_gamma   90.00
#
_symmetry.space_group_name_H-M   'P 1'
#
loop_
_entity.id
_entity.type
_entity.pdbx_description
1 polymer ?
#
loop_
_entity_poly.entity_id
_entity_poly.type
_entity_poly.pdbx_seq_one_letter_code
_entity_poly.pdbx_strand_id
1 'polypeptide(L)'
;MAKDSTKSIQENIRKIGEDLGFYSEKEFQFSNSGYSPQYDVVWFLDVADLNIQDLRGIQLYGGRYLPFAAFEIEGSTPSSKYQIGNIGNLLSSPCQYRFMIVDNSNATTEKDTYRRGVKILRTMRENIGDHQIIFIDASMLENLKELKPTRIHSMNKNIKREKGSGGESKSKPINKLVLCELSNTNLSISEDKVPDYFKMLFSIEKQRFISSTYTVEPLEFEQKPIKTDTSYYYKPKIDISAGFTITDGFIDFLKQLSIYLKSDIVHYPLLHFIKTKKVNELYYPLLGIEIETANSKHAIGSLLNASRYHQFGWFVGTSEMKHVFDAYQYQLGLRNVTFRNSNDL
;
A
#
# COMPACT_ATOMS: atom_id res chain seq x y z
N MET A 1 10.82 20.60 -25.77
CA MET A 1 9.39 20.97 -25.65
C MET A 1 8.58 19.78 -25.11
N ALA A 2 8.92 19.34 -23.89
CA ALA A 2 8.20 18.31 -23.13
C ALA A 2 7.63 18.89 -21.80
N LYS A 3 7.69 20.23 -21.63
CA LYS A 3 7.34 20.92 -20.38
C LYS A 3 5.86 21.30 -20.26
N ASP A 4 5.13 21.41 -21.37
CA ASP A 4 3.73 21.88 -21.34
C ASP A 4 2.73 20.72 -21.22
N SER A 5 3.00 19.56 -21.84
CA SER A 5 2.14 18.38 -21.71
C SER A 5 2.19 17.79 -20.29
N THR A 6 3.37 17.63 -19.70
CA THR A 6 3.52 17.17 -18.32
C THR A 6 2.77 18.08 -17.34
N LYS A 7 2.88 19.41 -17.48
CA LYS A 7 2.14 20.37 -16.65
C LYS A 7 0.63 20.25 -16.81
N SER A 8 0.15 20.03 -18.04
CA SER A 8 -1.28 19.79 -18.29
C SER A 8 -1.77 18.51 -17.60
N ILE A 9 -0.97 17.45 -17.66
CA ILE A 9 -1.27 16.18 -16.98
C ILE A 9 -1.27 16.36 -15.46
N GLN A 10 -0.26 17.05 -14.89
CA GLN A 10 -0.21 17.39 -13.46
C GLN A 10 -1.48 18.15 -13.03
N GLU A 11 -1.90 19.14 -13.81
CA GLU A 11 -3.09 19.93 -13.51
C GLU A 11 -4.37 19.09 -13.58
N ASN A 12 -4.48 18.21 -14.57
CA ASN A 12 -5.61 17.28 -14.67
C ASN A 12 -5.68 16.33 -13.47
N ILE A 13 -4.55 15.75 -13.05
CA ILE A 13 -4.49 14.86 -11.88
C ILE A 13 -4.82 15.62 -10.59
N ARG A 14 -4.33 16.86 -10.44
CA ARG A 14 -4.69 17.71 -9.30
C ARG A 14 -6.21 17.92 -9.25
N LYS A 15 -6.81 18.30 -10.37
CA LYS A 15 -8.26 18.50 -10.46
C LYS A 15 -9.05 17.22 -10.18
N ILE A 16 -8.64 16.08 -10.74
CA ILE A 16 -9.25 14.78 -10.43
C ILE A 16 -9.20 14.50 -8.93
N GLY A 17 -8.06 14.76 -8.28
CA GLY A 17 -7.91 14.60 -6.84
C GLY A 17 -8.87 15.51 -6.05
N GLU A 18 -8.98 16.78 -6.43
CA GLU A 18 -9.90 17.75 -5.81
C GLU A 18 -11.37 17.35 -6.01
N ASP A 19 -11.75 16.90 -7.20
CA ASP A 19 -13.11 16.39 -7.49
C ASP A 19 -13.43 15.12 -6.66
N LEU A 20 -12.40 14.32 -6.37
CA LEU A 20 -12.48 13.16 -5.47
C LEU A 20 -12.42 13.52 -3.98
N GLY A 21 -12.33 14.81 -3.63
CA GLY A 21 -12.30 15.30 -2.24
C GLY A 21 -10.93 15.22 -1.57
N PHE A 22 -9.85 15.01 -2.31
CA PHE A 22 -8.48 15.06 -1.78
C PHE A 22 -7.92 16.48 -1.79
N TYR A 23 -7.08 16.79 -0.81
CA TYR A 23 -6.17 17.91 -0.91
C TYR A 23 -5.03 17.52 -1.87
N SER A 24 -4.79 18.30 -2.92
CA SER A 24 -3.88 17.90 -4.00
C SER A 24 -2.78 18.94 -4.20
N GLU A 25 -1.52 18.51 -4.10
CA GLU A 25 -0.35 19.35 -4.30
C GLU A 25 0.45 18.89 -5.50
N LYS A 26 1.02 19.85 -6.25
CA LYS A 26 1.94 19.57 -7.37
C LYS A 26 3.36 19.80 -6.92
N GLU A 27 4.31 19.09 -7.53
CA GLU A 27 5.75 19.30 -7.29
C GLU A 27 6.09 19.22 -5.80
N PHE A 28 5.49 18.26 -5.10
CA PHE A 28 5.51 18.13 -3.65
C PHE A 28 6.70 17.30 -3.17
N GLN A 29 7.32 17.68 -2.05
CA GLN A 29 8.42 16.96 -1.44
C GLN A 29 8.10 16.62 0.02
N PHE A 30 8.16 15.34 0.38
CA PHE A 30 8.00 14.93 1.78
C PHE A 30 9.26 15.29 2.58
N SER A 31 9.09 15.62 3.87
CA SER A 31 10.24 15.78 4.76
C SER A 31 10.89 14.42 5.00
N ASN A 32 12.15 14.25 4.63
CA ASN A 32 12.87 12.99 4.79
C ASN A 32 14.33 13.23 5.18
N SER A 33 14.94 12.28 5.90
CA SER A 33 16.36 12.33 6.23
C SER A 33 17.19 11.84 5.04
N GLY A 34 17.57 12.75 4.13
CA GLY A 34 18.41 12.45 2.96
C GLY A 34 17.79 12.93 1.65
N TYR A 35 18.04 12.21 0.56
CA TYR A 35 17.37 12.48 -0.72
C TYR A 35 15.87 12.31 -0.56
N SER A 36 15.13 13.39 -0.80
CA SER A 36 13.67 13.38 -0.83
C SER A 36 13.22 13.74 -2.25
N PRO A 37 12.58 12.82 -2.98
CA PRO A 37 12.08 13.12 -4.31
C PRO A 37 11.03 14.23 -4.29
N GLN A 38 11.03 15.03 -5.34
CA GLN A 38 9.90 15.90 -5.68
C GLN A 38 8.96 15.09 -6.56
N TYR A 39 7.74 14.87 -6.09
CA TYR A 39 6.69 14.13 -6.78
C TYR A 39 5.86 15.09 -7.61
N ASP A 40 5.51 14.70 -8.83
CA ASP A 40 4.73 15.54 -9.74
C ASP A 40 3.38 15.95 -9.14
N VAL A 41 2.65 15.01 -8.54
CA VAL A 41 1.41 15.26 -7.81
C VAL A 41 1.32 14.33 -6.60
N VAL A 42 0.81 14.85 -5.49
CA VAL A 42 0.44 14.06 -4.31
C VAL A 42 -1.00 14.39 -3.93
N TRP A 43 -1.79 13.35 -3.72
CA TRP A 43 -3.11 13.46 -3.11
C TRP A 43 -3.01 13.12 -1.63
N PHE A 44 -3.65 13.95 -0.82
CA PHE A 44 -3.79 13.75 0.60
C PHE A 44 -5.26 13.62 0.99
N LEU A 45 -5.53 12.64 1.84
CA LEU A 45 -6.85 12.40 2.40
C LEU A 45 -7.01 13.20 3.68
N ASP A 46 -8.11 13.93 3.81
CA ASP A 46 -8.47 14.57 5.08
C ASP A 46 -8.90 13.51 6.09
N VAL A 47 -8.16 13.42 7.20
CA VAL A 47 -8.36 12.40 8.23
C VAL A 47 -8.67 13.02 9.59
N ALA A 48 -9.13 14.28 9.62
CA ALA A 48 -9.50 14.97 10.85
C ALA A 48 -10.46 14.15 11.74
N ASP A 49 -11.44 13.47 11.12
CA ASP A 49 -12.44 12.67 11.84
C ASP A 49 -11.87 11.35 12.41
N LEU A 50 -10.64 10.97 12.08
CA LEU A 50 -10.02 9.73 12.57
C LEU A 50 -9.31 9.88 13.91
N ASN A 51 -9.04 11.11 14.36
CA ASN A 51 -8.31 11.41 15.60
C ASN A 51 -6.96 10.67 15.70
N ILE A 52 -6.14 10.77 14.64
CA ILE A 52 -4.84 10.06 14.51
C ILE A 52 -3.62 10.98 14.56
N GLN A 53 -3.81 12.29 14.75
CA GLN A 53 -2.75 13.29 14.68
C GLN A 53 -1.64 13.08 15.72
N ASP A 54 -1.97 12.47 16.86
CA ASP A 54 -1.04 12.23 17.96
C ASP A 54 -0.43 10.80 17.91
N LEU A 55 -0.81 9.97 16.94
CA LEU A 55 -0.25 8.63 16.81
C LEU A 55 1.20 8.69 16.31
N ARG A 56 2.12 8.22 17.13
CA ARG A 56 3.56 8.21 16.82
C ARG A 56 3.85 7.47 15.51
N GLY A 57 4.71 8.04 14.68
CA GLY A 57 5.17 7.41 13.44
C GLY A 57 4.20 7.50 12.27
N ILE A 58 3.01 8.09 12.46
CA ILE A 58 2.13 8.47 11.35
C ILE A 58 2.47 9.90 10.93
N GLN A 59 2.87 10.08 9.68
CA GLN A 59 3.24 11.39 9.15
C GLN A 59 2.04 12.04 8.46
N LEU A 60 1.50 13.10 9.06
CA LEU A 60 0.43 13.91 8.47
C LEU A 60 0.97 15.23 7.95
N TYR A 61 0.55 15.62 6.76
CA TYR A 61 0.79 16.94 6.22
C TYR A 61 -0.10 17.97 6.93
N GLY A 62 0.51 19.03 7.46
CA GLY A 62 -0.19 20.06 8.25
C GLY A 62 -0.90 19.52 9.50
N GLY A 63 -0.52 18.33 10.00
CA GLY A 63 -1.19 17.68 11.14
C GLY A 63 -2.60 17.16 10.86
N ARG A 64 -3.07 17.19 9.61
CA ARG A 64 -4.45 16.85 9.23
C ARG A 64 -4.56 15.89 8.06
N TYR A 65 -3.65 15.99 7.10
CA TYR A 65 -3.80 15.34 5.81
C TYR A 65 -2.89 14.12 5.68
N LEU A 66 -3.48 12.95 5.47
CA LEU A 66 -2.76 11.69 5.29
C LEU A 66 -2.26 11.58 3.85
N PRO A 67 -0.95 11.36 3.61
CA PRO A 67 -0.43 11.06 2.27
C PRO A 67 -1.13 9.83 1.70
N PHE A 68 -1.88 9.98 0.62
CA PHE A 68 -2.79 8.95 0.15
C PHE A 68 -2.31 8.29 -1.15
N ALA A 69 -2.04 9.11 -2.17
CA ALA A 69 -1.54 8.66 -3.46
C ALA A 69 -0.40 9.57 -3.96
N ALA A 70 0.64 8.98 -4.56
CA ALA A 70 1.72 9.70 -5.22
C ALA A 70 1.73 9.41 -6.72
N PHE A 71 2.04 10.42 -7.51
CA PHE A 71 2.07 10.38 -8.96
C PHE A 71 3.43 10.84 -9.48
N GLU A 72 3.96 10.10 -10.44
CA GLU A 72 5.09 10.49 -11.28
C GLU A 72 4.64 10.46 -12.73
N ILE A 73 5.00 11.48 -13.50
CA ILE A 73 4.58 11.70 -14.88
C ILE A 73 5.82 11.79 -15.73
N GLU A 74 5.89 10.89 -16.69
CA GLU A 74 6.96 10.88 -17.67
C GLU A 74 6.43 11.42 -19.00
N GLY A 75 7.08 12.50 -19.47
CA GLY A 75 6.70 13.18 -20.70
C GLY A 75 7.10 12.45 -21.98
N SER A 76 7.36 13.21 -23.04
CA SER A 76 7.46 12.72 -24.41
C SER A 76 8.80 12.10 -24.84
N THR A 77 9.85 12.18 -24.03
CA THR A 77 11.18 11.62 -24.43
C THR A 77 11.85 10.80 -23.32
N PRO A 78 11.31 9.63 -22.94
CA PRO A 78 11.91 8.90 -21.85
C PRO A 78 12.83 7.77 -22.29
N SER A 79 14.05 7.81 -21.78
CA SER A 79 14.89 6.62 -21.66
C SER A 79 14.30 5.69 -20.58
N SER A 80 14.57 4.38 -20.67
CA SER A 80 14.18 3.43 -19.62
C SER A 80 14.71 3.80 -18.22
N LYS A 81 15.83 4.55 -18.15
CA LYS A 81 16.42 4.95 -16.86
C LYS A 81 15.56 5.97 -16.11
N TYR A 82 14.88 6.88 -16.82
CA TYR A 82 13.99 7.85 -16.15
C TYR A 82 12.77 7.15 -15.57
N GLN A 83 12.12 6.26 -16.33
CA GLN A 83 10.98 5.47 -15.82
C GLN A 83 11.38 4.59 -14.62
N ILE A 84 12.57 3.99 -14.62
CA ILE A 84 13.09 3.25 -13.46
C ILE A 84 13.32 4.19 -12.27
N GLY A 85 13.87 5.39 -12.51
CA GLY A 85 14.06 6.42 -11.50
C GLY A 85 12.74 6.85 -10.85
N ASN A 86 11.71 7.13 -11.64
CA ASN A 86 10.39 7.51 -11.16
C ASN A 86 9.72 6.38 -10.37
N ILE A 87 9.89 5.12 -10.78
CA ILE A 87 9.48 3.97 -9.96
C ILE A 87 10.20 3.99 -8.61
N GLY A 88 11.52 4.24 -8.60
CA GLY A 88 12.31 4.39 -7.38
C GLY A 88 11.78 5.51 -6.46
N ASN A 89 11.44 6.67 -7.02
CA ASN A 89 10.81 7.77 -6.29
C ASN A 89 9.49 7.30 -5.67
N LEU A 90 8.57 6.74 -6.46
CA LEU A 90 7.26 6.25 -5.98
C LEU A 90 7.41 5.24 -4.84
N LEU A 91 8.36 4.32 -4.93
CA LEU A 91 8.63 3.33 -3.87
C LEU A 91 9.09 3.98 -2.56
N SER A 92 9.75 5.13 -2.63
CA SER A 92 10.17 5.89 -1.45
C SER A 92 9.06 6.78 -0.86
N SER A 93 7.92 6.92 -1.55
CA SER A 93 6.79 7.72 -1.06
C SER A 93 6.11 7.03 0.14
N PRO A 94 5.67 7.82 1.14
CA PRO A 94 4.88 7.29 2.25
C PRO A 94 3.43 6.96 1.85
N CYS A 95 3.02 7.20 0.60
CA CYS A 95 1.67 6.98 0.12
C CYS A 95 1.35 5.48 -0.03
N GLN A 96 0.10 5.10 0.25
CA GLN A 96 -0.36 3.73 0.03
C GLN A 96 -0.52 3.39 -1.45
N TYR A 97 -1.02 4.34 -2.26
CA TYR A 97 -1.25 4.17 -3.69
C TYR A 97 -0.20 4.93 -4.50
N ARG A 98 0.24 4.34 -5.62
CA ARG A 98 1.33 4.87 -6.43
C ARG A 98 0.98 4.74 -7.90
N PHE A 99 1.11 5.82 -8.65
CA PHE A 99 0.75 5.88 -10.06
C PHE A 99 1.92 6.41 -10.87
N MET A 100 2.27 5.66 -11.92
CA MET A 100 3.21 6.08 -12.93
C MET A 100 2.43 6.38 -14.20
N ILE A 101 2.57 7.59 -14.71
CA ILE A 101 1.80 8.09 -15.84
C ILE A 101 2.76 8.41 -16.97
N VAL A 102 2.37 8.07 -18.19
CA VAL A 102 3.11 8.47 -19.38
C VAL A 102 2.22 9.21 -20.35
N ASP A 103 2.84 10.03 -21.19
CA ASP A 103 2.21 10.58 -22.38
C ASP A 103 2.72 9.85 -23.62
N ASN A 104 2.13 8.68 -23.92
CA ASN A 104 2.53 7.89 -25.08
C ASN A 104 2.17 8.57 -26.40
N SER A 105 1.10 9.38 -26.40
CA SER A 105 0.57 10.03 -27.60
C SER A 105 1.53 11.07 -28.18
N ASN A 106 2.22 11.79 -27.30
CA ASN A 106 3.17 12.86 -27.65
C ASN A 106 4.64 12.38 -27.68
N ALA A 107 4.91 11.09 -27.57
CA ALA A 107 6.28 10.56 -27.55
C ALA A 107 7.05 10.83 -28.85
N THR A 108 8.28 11.35 -28.75
CA THR A 108 9.02 11.95 -29.88
C THR A 108 9.67 10.97 -30.86
N THR A 109 10.06 9.78 -30.38
CA THR A 109 10.95 8.88 -31.15
C THR A 109 10.38 7.49 -31.40
N GLU A 110 9.28 7.13 -30.74
CA GLU A 110 8.44 5.94 -30.97
C GLU A 110 7.33 5.95 -29.91
N LYS A 111 6.07 5.69 -30.29
CA LYS A 111 4.92 5.60 -29.36
C LYS A 111 4.92 4.30 -28.54
N ASP A 112 6.09 3.92 -27.99
CA ASP A 112 6.31 2.70 -27.20
C ASP A 112 6.53 3.00 -25.70
N THR A 113 6.47 4.28 -25.29
CA THR A 113 6.69 4.73 -23.92
C THR A 113 5.83 3.98 -22.90
N TYR A 114 4.55 3.76 -23.21
CA TYR A 114 3.63 3.00 -22.35
C TYR A 114 4.02 1.52 -22.25
N ARG A 115 4.18 0.85 -23.40
CA ARG A 115 4.51 -0.58 -23.44
C ARG A 115 5.87 -0.88 -22.80
N ARG A 116 6.85 -0.01 -23.00
CA ARG A 116 8.15 -0.06 -22.31
C ARG A 116 7.98 0.04 -20.81
N GLY A 117 7.20 1.00 -20.33
CA GLY A 117 6.94 1.18 -18.91
C GLY A 117 6.23 0.00 -18.26
N VAL A 118 5.24 -0.60 -18.93
CA VAL A 118 4.60 -1.84 -18.48
C VAL A 118 5.62 -2.99 -18.36
N LYS A 119 6.55 -3.14 -19.33
CA LYS A 119 7.62 -4.14 -19.25
C LYS A 119 8.56 -3.87 -18.07
N ILE A 120 8.99 -2.62 -17.88
CA ILE A 120 9.85 -2.21 -16.76
C ILE A 120 9.17 -2.52 -15.45
N LEU A 121 7.91 -2.11 -15.27
CA LEU A 121 7.17 -2.36 -14.04
C LEU A 121 7.07 -3.86 -13.75
N ARG A 122 6.79 -4.69 -14.77
CA ARG A 122 6.79 -6.15 -14.61
C ARG A 122 8.17 -6.67 -14.17
N THR A 123 9.25 -6.24 -14.81
CA THR A 123 10.62 -6.62 -14.42
C THR A 123 10.94 -6.17 -12.99
N MET A 124 10.54 -4.98 -12.58
CA MET A 124 10.75 -4.50 -11.21
C MET A 124 9.97 -5.36 -10.21
N ARG A 125 8.71 -5.71 -10.50
CA ARG A 125 7.92 -6.59 -9.64
C ARG A 125 8.57 -7.95 -9.41
N GLU A 126 9.14 -8.55 -10.45
CA GLU A 126 9.86 -9.82 -10.32
C GLU A 126 11.13 -9.70 -9.46
N ASN A 127 11.84 -8.56 -9.54
CA ASN A 127 13.12 -8.39 -8.86
C ASN A 127 13.01 -7.89 -7.42
N ILE A 128 12.04 -7.01 -7.12
CA ILE A 128 11.91 -6.34 -5.81
C ILE A 128 10.53 -6.48 -5.18
N GLY A 129 9.64 -7.29 -5.78
CA GLY A 129 8.28 -7.55 -5.29
C GLY A 129 7.22 -6.58 -5.79
N ASP A 130 5.95 -6.92 -5.59
CA ASP A 130 4.82 -6.04 -5.97
C ASP A 130 4.59 -4.93 -4.95
N HIS A 131 4.73 -3.68 -5.39
CA HIS A 131 4.49 -2.49 -4.56
C HIS A 131 3.24 -1.71 -5.00
N GLN A 132 2.33 -2.40 -5.70
CA GLN A 132 1.02 -1.87 -6.14
C GLN A 132 1.12 -0.58 -6.98
N ILE A 133 2.21 -0.38 -7.70
CA ILE A 133 2.33 0.72 -8.66
C ILE A 133 1.42 0.44 -9.85
N ILE A 134 0.53 1.38 -10.16
CA ILE A 134 -0.37 1.33 -11.30
C ILE A 134 0.23 2.18 -12.42
N PHE A 135 0.51 1.56 -13.57
CA PHE A 135 1.06 2.25 -14.73
C PHE A 135 -0.04 2.51 -15.75
N ILE A 136 -0.26 3.77 -16.10
CA ILE A 136 -1.33 4.21 -17.01
C ILE A 136 -0.80 5.21 -18.03
N ASP A 137 -1.53 5.35 -19.14
CA ASP A 137 -1.33 6.44 -20.08
C ASP A 137 -2.22 7.63 -19.71
N ALA A 138 -1.75 8.86 -19.96
CA ALA A 138 -2.49 10.08 -19.67
C ALA A 138 -3.88 10.13 -20.33
N SER A 139 -4.04 9.56 -21.53
CA SER A 139 -5.34 9.48 -22.21
C SER A 139 -6.39 8.67 -21.44
N MET A 140 -5.96 7.78 -20.52
CA MET A 140 -6.89 7.03 -19.67
C MET A 140 -7.53 7.91 -18.59
N LEU A 141 -6.93 9.06 -18.27
CA LEU A 141 -7.45 10.04 -17.31
C LEU A 141 -8.45 11.00 -17.94
N GLU A 142 -8.27 11.32 -19.23
CA GLU A 142 -9.17 12.21 -19.97
C GLU A 142 -10.59 11.64 -20.14
N ASN A 143 -10.70 10.31 -20.08
CA ASN A 143 -11.95 9.59 -20.28
C ASN A 143 -12.69 9.27 -18.97
N LEU A 144 -12.25 9.81 -17.84
CA LEU A 144 -12.94 9.60 -16.57
C LEU A 144 -14.30 10.32 -16.59
N LYS A 145 -15.35 9.57 -16.25
CA LYS A 145 -16.70 10.10 -15.99
C LYS A 145 -16.73 10.82 -14.65
N GLU A 146 -17.82 11.55 -14.40
CA GLU A 146 -18.08 12.28 -13.16
C GLU A 146 -17.72 11.44 -11.92
N LEU A 147 -16.86 12.03 -11.09
CA LEU A 147 -16.34 11.43 -9.87
C LEU A 147 -17.06 12.03 -8.67
N LYS A 148 -17.44 11.19 -7.72
CA LYS A 148 -17.96 11.63 -6.43
C LYS A 148 -16.80 11.84 -5.45
N PRO A 149 -17.00 12.61 -4.38
CA PRO A 149 -16.03 12.66 -3.30
C PRO A 149 -15.82 11.29 -2.65
N THR A 150 -14.58 11.00 -2.28
CA THR A 150 -14.19 9.84 -1.48
C THR A 150 -14.68 10.04 -0.05
N ARG A 151 -15.24 9.00 0.55
CA ARG A 151 -15.71 9.05 1.93
C ARG A 151 -14.96 8.07 2.81
N ILE A 152 -14.75 8.47 4.06
CA ILE A 152 -14.22 7.61 5.12
C ILE A 152 -15.40 7.08 5.92
N HIS A 153 -15.47 5.77 6.05
CA HIS A 153 -16.32 5.09 7.01
C HIS A 153 -15.43 4.41 8.04
N SER A 154 -15.57 4.79 9.30
CA SER A 154 -14.95 4.05 10.39
C SER A 154 -15.96 3.80 11.49
N MET A 155 -15.96 2.56 11.98
CA MET A 155 -16.66 2.21 13.20
C MET A 155 -15.62 1.82 14.23
N ASN A 156 -15.43 2.65 15.25
CA ASN A 156 -14.67 2.26 16.42
C ASN A 156 -15.49 1.18 17.16
N LYS A 157 -15.25 -0.09 16.80
CA LYS A 157 -15.74 -1.21 17.59
C LYS A 157 -14.66 -1.49 18.62
N ASN A 158 -14.88 -1.07 19.86
CA ASN A 158 -14.01 -1.40 20.99
C ASN A 158 -13.81 -2.93 21.04
N ILE A 159 -12.62 -3.39 20.65
CA ILE A 159 -12.25 -4.81 20.74
C ILE A 159 -11.69 -5.06 22.13
N LYS A 160 -12.32 -5.97 22.87
CA LYS A 160 -11.70 -6.59 24.04
C LYS A 160 -11.05 -7.90 23.59
N ARG A 161 -9.71 -7.98 23.61
CA ARG A 161 -9.02 -9.26 23.43
C ARG A 161 -9.30 -10.17 24.62
N GLU A 162 -10.05 -11.23 24.42
CA GLU A 162 -10.23 -12.28 25.45
C GLU A 162 -9.20 -13.41 25.31
N LYS A 163 -8.65 -13.66 24.11
CA LYS A 163 -7.68 -14.75 23.84
C LYS A 163 -6.54 -14.29 22.93
N GLY A 164 -5.31 -14.61 23.33
CA GLY A 164 -4.13 -14.48 22.47
C GLY A 164 -4.07 -15.61 21.46
N SER A 165 -3.60 -15.33 20.24
CA SER A 165 -3.20 -16.37 19.30
C SER A 165 -1.97 -17.12 19.83
N GLY A 166 -1.94 -18.44 19.70
CA GLY A 166 -0.73 -19.24 19.97
C GLY A 166 -0.39 -19.49 21.44
N GLY A 167 -1.28 -19.22 22.40
CA GLY A 167 -1.05 -19.56 23.81
C GLY A 167 -0.06 -18.63 24.53
N GLU A 168 0.45 -17.59 23.88
CA GLU A 168 1.33 -16.61 24.51
C GLU A 168 0.59 -15.73 25.51
N SER A 169 1.05 -15.77 26.77
CA SER A 169 0.50 -14.99 27.87
C SER A 169 1.25 -13.68 28.11
N LYS A 170 2.53 -13.60 27.71
CA LYS A 170 3.43 -12.47 27.99
C LYS A 170 3.15 -11.22 27.16
N SER A 171 2.63 -11.36 25.95
CA SER A 171 2.29 -10.24 25.05
C SER A 171 0.96 -9.56 25.41
N LYS A 172 0.10 -10.22 26.22
CA LYS A 172 -1.23 -9.70 26.58
C LYS A 172 -1.21 -8.33 27.30
N PRO A 173 -0.34 -8.08 28.28
CA PRO A 173 -0.28 -6.77 28.94
C PRO A 173 0.12 -5.66 27.96
N ILE A 174 1.11 -5.91 27.11
CA ILE A 174 1.59 -4.95 26.11
C ILE A 174 0.49 -4.66 25.09
N ASN A 175 -0.18 -5.69 24.59
CA ASN A 175 -1.32 -5.55 23.68
C ASN A 175 -2.42 -4.65 24.29
N LYS A 176 -2.75 -4.81 25.59
CA LYS A 176 -3.73 -3.93 26.26
C LYS A 176 -3.31 -2.46 26.26
N LEU A 177 -2.02 -2.16 26.46
CA LEU A 177 -1.50 -0.79 26.40
C LEU A 177 -1.65 -0.22 24.98
N VAL A 178 -1.25 -0.99 23.96
CA VAL A 178 -1.43 -0.60 22.55
C VAL A 178 -2.90 -0.34 22.23
N LEU A 179 -3.81 -1.24 22.62
CA LEU A 179 -5.24 -1.06 22.40
C LEU A 179 -5.79 0.16 23.15
N CYS A 180 -5.26 0.48 24.33
CA CYS A 180 -5.63 1.68 25.07
C CYS A 180 -5.22 2.95 24.32
N GLU A 181 -4.00 3.00 23.78
CA GLU A 181 -3.55 4.13 22.94
C GLU A 181 -4.43 4.30 21.70
N LEU A 182 -4.74 3.19 21.00
CA LEU A 182 -5.60 3.21 19.82
C LEU A 182 -7.07 3.51 20.12
N SER A 183 -7.54 3.25 21.36
CA SER A 183 -8.95 3.49 21.75
C SER A 183 -9.35 4.97 21.68
N ASN A 184 -8.38 5.87 21.75
CA ASN A 184 -8.59 7.30 21.58
C ASN A 184 -8.83 7.68 20.11
N THR A 185 -8.53 6.80 19.16
CA THR A 185 -8.73 7.06 17.73
C THR A 185 -10.12 6.61 17.29
N ASN A 186 -10.57 7.08 16.14
CA ASN A 186 -11.78 6.55 15.49
C ASN A 186 -11.45 5.44 14.50
N LEU A 187 -10.29 4.78 14.58
CA LEU A 187 -9.92 3.70 13.66
C LEU A 187 -10.71 2.41 13.93
N SER A 188 -10.93 1.65 12.86
CA SER A 188 -11.37 0.26 12.93
C SER A 188 -10.18 -0.62 13.30
N ILE A 189 -10.18 -1.10 14.54
CA ILE A 189 -9.14 -1.97 15.09
C ILE A 189 -9.54 -3.43 14.86
N SER A 190 -8.57 -4.31 14.65
CA SER A 190 -8.76 -5.75 14.49
C SER A 190 -7.51 -6.48 14.94
N GLU A 191 -7.68 -7.61 15.61
CA GLU A 191 -6.57 -8.45 16.03
C GLU A 191 -6.40 -9.63 15.07
N ASP A 192 -5.16 -10.11 14.94
CA ASP A 192 -4.84 -11.30 14.15
C ASP A 192 -5.33 -11.21 12.69
N LYS A 193 -5.32 -9.99 12.13
CA LYS A 193 -5.91 -9.69 10.84
C LYS A 193 -5.01 -10.19 9.72
N VAL A 194 -5.61 -10.94 8.81
CA VAL A 194 -4.99 -11.37 7.57
C VAL A 194 -5.12 -10.25 6.53
N PRO A 195 -4.03 -9.79 5.89
CA PRO A 195 -4.09 -8.82 4.81
C PRO A 195 -4.93 -9.29 3.61
N ASP A 196 -5.74 -8.40 3.04
CA ASP A 196 -6.55 -8.70 1.85
C ASP A 196 -5.70 -8.85 0.57
N TYR A 197 -4.42 -8.44 0.62
CA TYR A 197 -3.47 -8.54 -0.49
C TYR A 197 -3.44 -9.93 -1.13
N PHE A 198 -3.44 -11.01 -0.35
CA PHE A 198 -3.40 -12.39 -0.87
C PHE A 198 -4.67 -12.79 -1.63
N LYS A 199 -5.84 -12.27 -1.21
CA LYS A 199 -7.09 -12.49 -1.96
C LYS A 199 -7.03 -11.79 -3.32
N MET A 200 -6.47 -10.58 -3.35
CA MET A 200 -6.29 -9.81 -4.59
C MET A 200 -5.31 -10.51 -5.52
N LEU A 201 -4.14 -10.93 -5.01
CA LEU A 201 -3.11 -11.62 -5.79
C LEU A 201 -3.61 -12.95 -6.36
N PHE A 202 -4.26 -13.76 -5.53
CA PHE A 202 -4.82 -15.05 -5.94
C PHE A 202 -5.86 -14.92 -7.06
N SER A 203 -6.62 -13.81 -7.08
CA SER A 203 -7.64 -13.57 -8.11
C SER A 203 -7.05 -13.52 -9.53
N ILE A 204 -5.77 -13.16 -9.66
CA ILE A 204 -5.01 -13.16 -10.91
C ILE A 204 -4.24 -14.47 -11.07
N GLU A 205 -3.47 -14.88 -10.05
CA GLU A 205 -2.56 -16.02 -10.20
C GLU A 205 -3.28 -17.33 -10.48
N LYS A 206 -4.48 -17.54 -9.95
CA LYS A 206 -5.28 -18.73 -10.25
C LYS A 206 -5.52 -18.92 -11.75
N GLN A 207 -5.58 -17.84 -12.53
CA GLN A 207 -5.76 -17.89 -13.98
C GLN A 207 -4.49 -18.27 -14.74
N ARG A 208 -3.32 -18.24 -14.06
CA ARG A 208 -1.99 -18.48 -14.63
C ARG A 208 -1.38 -19.81 -14.20
N PHE A 209 -2.04 -20.55 -13.30
CA PHE A 209 -1.53 -21.81 -12.81
C PHE A 209 -1.37 -22.83 -13.94
N ILE A 210 -0.14 -23.32 -14.10
CA ILE A 210 0.18 -24.43 -15.01
C ILE A 210 -0.38 -25.74 -14.42
N SER A 211 -0.29 -25.90 -13.10
CA SER A 211 -0.91 -27.02 -12.36
C SER A 211 -1.96 -26.50 -11.39
N SER A 212 -3.10 -27.18 -11.33
CA SER A 212 -4.16 -26.88 -10.37
C SER A 212 -3.95 -27.58 -9.02
N THR A 213 -2.80 -28.23 -8.79
CA THR A 213 -2.46 -28.96 -7.57
C THR A 213 -1.11 -28.52 -6.98
N TYR A 214 -0.90 -28.76 -5.69
CA TYR A 214 0.35 -28.55 -4.98
C TYR A 214 0.70 -29.78 -4.13
N THR A 215 1.99 -30.03 -3.95
CA THR A 215 2.50 -31.11 -3.10
C THR A 215 2.30 -30.77 -1.63
N VAL A 216 1.68 -31.68 -0.87
CA VAL A 216 1.52 -31.56 0.59
C VAL A 216 2.44 -32.47 1.38
N GLU A 217 2.81 -33.62 0.80
CA GLU A 217 3.77 -34.55 1.36
C GLU A 217 4.85 -34.80 0.29
N PRO A 218 6.08 -34.28 0.45
CA PRO A 218 7.12 -34.42 -0.55
C PRO A 218 7.70 -35.84 -0.67
N LEU A 219 7.57 -36.70 0.35
CA LEU A 219 8.11 -38.07 0.27
C LEU A 219 7.24 -38.97 -0.61
N GLU A 220 5.93 -38.92 -0.41
CA GLU A 220 4.94 -39.72 -1.16
C GLU A 220 4.38 -39.00 -2.38
N PHE A 221 4.80 -37.74 -2.60
CA PHE A 221 4.25 -36.83 -3.61
C PHE A 221 2.72 -36.72 -3.56
N GLU A 222 2.13 -36.75 -2.36
CA GLU A 222 0.70 -36.49 -2.20
C GLU A 222 0.40 -35.07 -2.66
N GLN A 223 -0.58 -34.93 -3.55
CA GLN A 223 -0.99 -33.64 -4.11
C GLN A 223 -2.41 -33.28 -3.70
N LYS A 224 -2.65 -31.98 -3.44
CA LYS A 224 -3.99 -31.43 -3.19
C LYS A 224 -4.32 -30.32 -4.20
N PRO A 225 -5.61 -30.16 -4.54
CA PRO A 225 -6.05 -29.09 -5.43
C PRO A 225 -5.93 -27.71 -4.78
N ILE A 226 -5.50 -26.73 -5.58
CA ILE A 226 -5.43 -25.31 -5.21
C ILE A 226 -6.82 -24.69 -5.41
N LYS A 227 -7.61 -24.63 -4.34
CA LYS A 227 -9.00 -24.13 -4.39
C LYS A 227 -9.10 -22.66 -3.99
N THR A 228 -8.31 -22.26 -3.02
CA THR A 228 -8.37 -20.95 -2.35
C THR A 228 -6.98 -20.35 -2.18
N ASP A 229 -6.92 -19.07 -1.89
CA ASP A 229 -5.69 -18.37 -1.53
C ASP A 229 -5.06 -18.96 -0.26
N THR A 230 -5.85 -19.48 0.69
CA THR A 230 -5.35 -20.18 1.90
C THR A 230 -4.63 -21.49 1.57
N SER A 231 -5.05 -22.19 0.52
CA SER A 231 -4.36 -23.43 0.10
C SER A 231 -3.06 -23.18 -0.65
N TYR A 232 -2.78 -21.92 -1.04
CA TYR A 232 -1.64 -21.60 -1.92
C TYR A 232 -0.60 -20.73 -1.24
N TYR A 233 -1.01 -19.70 -0.50
CA TYR A 233 -0.11 -18.80 0.21
C TYR A 233 -0.10 -19.09 1.70
N TYR A 234 1.09 -18.97 2.30
CA TYR A 234 1.17 -18.60 3.69
C TYR A 234 0.61 -17.19 3.88
N LYS A 235 -0.32 -17.04 4.82
CA LYS A 235 -0.98 -15.78 5.11
C LYS A 235 -0.54 -15.27 6.49
N PRO A 236 0.45 -14.36 6.54
CA PRO A 236 0.82 -13.76 7.80
C PRO A 236 -0.37 -13.01 8.39
N LYS A 237 -0.51 -13.12 9.71
CA LYS A 237 -1.46 -12.34 10.50
C LYS A 237 -0.70 -11.19 11.12
N ILE A 238 -1.31 -10.02 11.17
CA ILE A 238 -0.81 -8.88 11.93
C ILE A 238 -1.45 -8.94 13.32
N ASP A 239 -0.65 -8.85 14.38
CA ASP A 239 -1.17 -8.91 15.76
C ASP A 239 -2.30 -7.91 15.99
N ILE A 240 -2.07 -6.64 15.62
CA ILE A 240 -3.09 -5.59 15.65
C ILE A 240 -3.04 -4.79 14.35
N SER A 241 -4.17 -4.71 13.66
CA SER A 241 -4.37 -3.87 12.48
C SER A 241 -5.36 -2.77 12.80
N ALA A 242 -4.96 -1.52 12.63
CA ALA A 242 -5.80 -0.34 12.72
C ALA A 242 -5.91 0.36 11.36
N GLY A 243 -7.12 0.74 10.96
CA GLY A 243 -7.37 1.36 9.67
C GLY A 243 -8.79 1.86 9.55
N PHE A 244 -9.25 2.12 8.34
CA PHE A 244 -10.60 2.62 8.07
C PHE A 244 -11.07 2.11 6.70
N THR A 245 -12.36 2.22 6.43
CA THR A 245 -12.91 1.84 5.12
C THR A 245 -13.11 3.09 4.29
N ILE A 246 -12.69 3.06 3.04
CA ILE A 246 -13.03 4.08 2.04
C ILE A 246 -14.20 3.62 1.18
N THR A 247 -15.05 4.56 0.78
CA THR A 247 -16.19 4.33 -0.13
C THR A 247 -16.23 5.39 -1.23
N ASP A 248 -17.05 5.13 -2.24
CA ASP A 248 -17.39 6.08 -3.31
C ASP A 248 -16.19 6.49 -4.18
N GLY A 249 -15.85 7.78 -4.21
CA GLY A 249 -15.00 8.43 -5.21
C GLY A 249 -13.78 7.64 -5.66
N PHE A 250 -12.83 7.40 -4.75
CA PHE A 250 -11.59 6.73 -5.11
C PHE A 250 -11.80 5.31 -5.63
N ILE A 251 -12.81 4.58 -5.13
CA ILE A 251 -13.14 3.25 -5.63
C ILE A 251 -13.69 3.34 -7.05
N ASP A 252 -14.54 4.32 -7.33
CA ASP A 252 -15.06 4.57 -8.67
C ASP A 252 -13.94 4.99 -9.64
N PHE A 253 -12.98 5.80 -9.20
CA PHE A 253 -11.76 6.09 -9.95
C PHE A 253 -10.98 4.82 -10.31
N LEU A 254 -10.70 3.94 -9.33
CA LEU A 254 -10.01 2.67 -9.59
C LEU A 254 -10.82 1.75 -10.52
N LYS A 255 -12.15 1.68 -10.36
CA LYS A 255 -13.04 0.93 -11.26
C LYS A 255 -12.93 1.44 -12.69
N GLN A 256 -12.95 2.75 -12.90
CA GLN A 256 -12.84 3.33 -14.24
C GLN A 256 -11.48 3.04 -14.86
N LEU A 257 -10.38 3.21 -14.12
CA LEU A 257 -9.04 2.81 -14.58
C LEU A 257 -8.98 1.33 -14.96
N SER A 258 -9.61 0.45 -14.17
CA SER A 258 -9.68 -0.98 -14.44
C SER A 258 -10.41 -1.34 -15.76
N ILE A 259 -11.32 -0.47 -16.21
CA ILE A 259 -12.01 -0.61 -17.50
C ILE A 259 -11.07 -0.17 -18.63
N TYR A 260 -10.42 1.00 -18.48
CA TYR A 260 -9.54 1.57 -19.51
C TYR A 260 -8.26 0.75 -19.75
N LEU A 261 -7.73 0.09 -18.72
CA LEU A 261 -6.58 -0.82 -18.85
C LEU A 261 -6.86 -2.08 -19.68
N LYS A 262 -8.13 -2.41 -19.95
CA LYS A 262 -8.54 -3.58 -20.75
C LYS A 262 -7.82 -4.87 -20.33
N SER A 263 -6.93 -5.39 -21.19
CA SER A 263 -6.15 -6.61 -20.95
C SER A 263 -5.03 -6.42 -19.95
N ASP A 264 -4.46 -5.22 -19.85
CA ASP A 264 -3.30 -4.95 -19.00
C ASP A 264 -3.65 -4.95 -17.51
N ILE A 265 -4.95 -4.96 -17.18
CA ILE A 265 -5.45 -5.11 -15.81
C ILE A 265 -4.88 -6.36 -15.10
N VAL A 266 -4.51 -7.40 -15.86
CA VAL A 266 -3.90 -8.62 -15.31
C VAL A 266 -2.56 -8.36 -14.63
N HIS A 267 -1.95 -7.19 -14.82
CA HIS A 267 -0.74 -6.80 -14.12
C HIS A 267 -1.01 -6.16 -12.74
N TYR A 268 -2.26 -5.85 -12.40
CA TYR A 268 -2.60 -5.07 -11.21
C TYR A 268 -3.62 -5.80 -10.33
N PRO A 269 -3.17 -6.59 -9.31
CA PRO A 269 -4.04 -7.36 -8.42
C PRO A 269 -5.23 -6.58 -7.85
N LEU A 270 -4.98 -5.37 -7.34
CA LEU A 270 -6.01 -4.50 -6.78
C LEU A 270 -7.09 -4.15 -7.82
N LEU A 271 -6.70 -3.64 -9.00
CA LEU A 271 -7.65 -3.23 -10.02
C LEU A 271 -8.44 -4.40 -10.58
N HIS A 272 -7.77 -5.54 -10.81
CA HIS A 272 -8.42 -6.77 -11.23
C HIS A 272 -9.45 -7.24 -10.20
N PHE A 273 -9.09 -7.22 -8.92
CA PHE A 273 -9.99 -7.59 -7.83
C PHE A 273 -11.20 -6.65 -7.75
N ILE A 274 -10.98 -5.32 -7.82
CA ILE A 274 -12.05 -4.32 -7.84
C ILE A 274 -13.03 -4.58 -8.99
N LYS A 275 -12.51 -4.80 -10.20
CA LYS A 275 -13.33 -5.05 -11.40
C LYS A 275 -14.13 -6.34 -11.30
N THR A 276 -13.49 -7.44 -10.89
CA THR A 276 -14.09 -8.77 -10.91
C THR A 276 -15.02 -9.04 -9.73
N LYS A 277 -14.76 -8.44 -8.56
CA LYS A 277 -15.56 -8.61 -7.35
C LYS A 277 -16.58 -7.51 -7.13
N LYS A 278 -16.63 -6.49 -7.99
CA LYS A 278 -17.54 -5.33 -7.87
C LYS A 278 -17.43 -4.69 -6.48
N VAL A 279 -16.20 -4.45 -6.06
CA VAL A 279 -15.88 -3.89 -4.74
C VAL A 279 -16.48 -2.48 -4.63
N ASN A 280 -17.25 -2.22 -3.58
CA ASN A 280 -17.83 -0.90 -3.30
C ASN A 280 -17.28 -0.25 -2.03
N GLU A 281 -16.52 -1.02 -1.25
CA GLU A 281 -15.85 -0.59 -0.03
C GLU A 281 -14.46 -1.19 -0.02
N LEU A 282 -13.45 -0.41 0.35
CA LEU A 282 -12.06 -0.87 0.39
C LEU A 282 -11.48 -0.53 1.75
N TYR A 283 -10.97 -1.55 2.45
CA TYR A 283 -10.26 -1.33 3.69
C TYR A 283 -8.90 -0.69 3.40
N TYR A 284 -8.63 0.44 4.05
CA TYR A 284 -7.37 1.15 4.03
C TYR A 284 -6.51 0.71 5.23
N PRO A 285 -5.44 -0.07 5.01
CA PRO A 285 -4.59 -0.59 6.08
C PRO A 285 -3.61 0.48 6.56
N LEU A 286 -4.05 1.37 7.45
CA LEU A 286 -3.23 2.50 7.92
C LEU A 286 -2.02 2.05 8.75
N LEU A 287 -2.26 1.33 9.85
CA LEU A 287 -1.24 0.97 10.84
C LEU A 287 -1.28 -0.53 11.15
N GLY A 288 -0.18 -1.23 10.89
CA GLY A 288 0.05 -2.61 11.32
C GLY A 288 0.97 -2.64 12.52
N ILE A 289 0.65 -3.45 13.53
CA ILE A 289 1.42 -3.51 14.77
C ILE A 289 1.75 -4.97 15.06
N GLU A 290 3.02 -5.22 15.33
CA GLU A 290 3.51 -6.53 15.78
C GLU A 290 4.18 -6.37 17.15
N ILE A 291 3.90 -7.33 18.04
CA ILE A 291 4.32 -7.26 19.44
C ILE A 291 5.26 -8.42 19.73
N GLU A 292 6.50 -8.09 20.07
CA GLU A 292 7.52 -9.06 20.41
C GLU A 292 7.96 -8.91 21.86
N THR A 293 8.10 -10.05 22.55
CA THR A 293 8.50 -10.07 23.98
C THR A 293 9.88 -10.68 24.21
N ALA A 294 10.48 -11.27 23.18
CA ALA A 294 11.76 -11.94 23.27
C ALA A 294 12.64 -11.64 22.05
N ASN A 295 13.92 -11.35 22.30
CA ASN A 295 14.90 -11.21 21.24
C ASN A 295 15.15 -12.58 20.58
N SER A 296 14.52 -12.80 19.42
CA SER A 296 14.57 -14.06 18.69
C SER A 296 14.42 -13.84 17.19
N LYS A 297 14.56 -14.90 16.39
CA LYS A 297 14.29 -14.84 14.95
C LYS A 297 12.85 -14.42 14.62
N HIS A 298 11.91 -14.59 15.55
CA HIS A 298 10.53 -14.13 15.40
C HIS A 298 10.46 -12.61 15.25
N ALA A 299 11.31 -11.86 15.96
CA ALA A 299 11.38 -10.40 15.84
C ALA A 299 11.65 -9.90 14.43
N ILE A 300 12.48 -10.62 13.66
CA ILE A 300 12.77 -10.27 12.26
C ILE A 300 11.53 -10.54 11.39
N GLY A 301 10.86 -11.68 11.60
CA GLY A 301 9.62 -12.02 10.91
C GLY A 301 8.53 -10.96 11.15
N SER A 302 8.36 -10.54 12.40
CA SER A 302 7.41 -9.51 12.81
C SER A 302 7.75 -8.14 12.23
N LEU A 303 9.02 -7.73 12.22
CA LEU A 303 9.43 -6.48 11.56
C LEU A 303 9.10 -6.48 10.06
N LEU A 304 9.41 -7.58 9.36
CA LEU A 304 9.07 -7.74 7.94
C LEU A 304 7.55 -7.67 7.72
N ASN A 305 6.77 -8.33 8.59
CA ASN A 305 5.32 -8.37 8.49
C ASN A 305 4.68 -6.98 8.69
N ALA A 306 5.11 -6.27 9.75
CA ALA A 306 4.68 -4.89 10.04
C ALA A 306 5.02 -3.89 8.91
N SER A 307 6.10 -4.14 8.17
CA SER A 307 6.54 -3.24 7.09
C SER A 307 5.74 -3.38 5.79
N ARG A 308 5.04 -4.50 5.56
CA ARG A 308 4.65 -4.88 4.20
C ARG A 308 3.21 -4.58 3.83
N TYR A 309 2.27 -4.76 4.78
CA TYR A 309 0.85 -4.85 4.46
C TYR A 309 0.02 -3.63 4.86
N HIS A 310 0.64 -2.71 5.59
CA HIS A 310 0.05 -1.45 6.04
C HIS A 310 0.92 -0.29 5.59
N GLN A 311 0.31 0.90 5.50
CA GLN A 311 1.02 2.11 5.12
C GLN A 311 2.13 2.42 6.12
N PHE A 312 1.82 2.34 7.41
CA PHE A 312 2.75 2.50 8.53
C PHE A 312 2.76 1.24 9.39
N GLY A 313 3.87 1.03 10.09
CA GLY A 313 4.07 -0.10 10.99
C GLY A 313 4.59 0.31 12.36
N TRP A 314 4.15 -0.38 13.42
CA TRP A 314 4.82 -0.38 14.71
C TRP A 314 5.43 -1.74 14.98
N PHE A 315 6.72 -1.73 15.30
CA PHE A 315 7.39 -2.85 15.93
C PHE A 315 7.46 -2.57 17.42
N VAL A 316 6.63 -3.26 18.21
CA VAL A 316 6.56 -3.07 19.66
C VAL A 316 7.45 -4.10 20.34
N GLY A 317 8.38 -3.63 21.17
CA GLY A 317 9.30 -4.52 21.85
C GLY A 317 10.06 -3.89 23.01
N THR A 318 10.84 -4.68 23.73
CA THR A 318 11.74 -4.21 24.78
C THR A 318 12.94 -3.46 24.21
N SER A 319 13.58 -2.60 25.01
CA SER A 319 14.80 -1.86 24.63
C SER A 319 15.89 -2.76 24.06
N GLU A 320 15.99 -3.99 24.57
CA GLU A 320 16.96 -4.98 24.11
C GLU A 320 16.77 -5.34 22.64
N MET A 321 15.57 -5.23 22.06
CA MET A 321 15.33 -5.54 20.65
C MET A 321 15.57 -4.35 19.71
N LYS A 322 15.85 -3.16 20.24
CA LYS A 322 16.07 -1.96 19.41
C LYS A 322 17.21 -2.15 18.40
N HIS A 323 18.28 -2.84 18.79
CA HIS A 323 19.41 -3.11 17.89
C HIS A 323 19.02 -4.03 16.72
N VAL A 324 18.11 -5.00 16.94
CA VAL A 324 17.58 -5.86 15.87
C VAL A 324 16.77 -5.02 14.91
N PHE A 325 15.86 -4.19 15.44
CA PHE A 325 15.08 -3.26 14.65
C PHE A 325 16.00 -2.36 13.80
N ASP A 326 16.98 -1.69 14.41
CA ASP A 326 17.87 -0.75 13.71
C ASP A 326 18.69 -1.43 12.62
N ALA A 327 19.23 -2.61 12.89
CA ALA A 327 20.02 -3.37 11.92
C ALA A 327 19.17 -3.72 10.69
N TYR A 328 18.00 -4.32 10.88
CA TYR A 328 17.17 -4.79 9.77
C TYR A 328 16.40 -3.67 9.08
N GLN A 329 15.97 -2.64 9.82
CA GLN A 329 15.35 -1.46 9.23
C GLN A 329 16.31 -0.80 8.24
N TYR A 330 17.58 -0.63 8.61
CA TYR A 330 18.60 -0.06 7.75
C TYR A 330 18.93 -0.97 6.57
N GLN A 331 19.29 -2.23 6.83
CA GLN A 331 19.76 -3.16 5.80
C GLN A 331 18.68 -3.53 4.76
N LEU A 332 17.41 -3.56 5.18
CA LEU A 332 16.29 -3.90 4.31
C LEU A 332 15.50 -2.67 3.83
N GLY A 333 15.88 -1.46 4.26
CA GLY A 333 15.24 -0.22 3.85
C GLY A 333 13.77 -0.10 4.30
N LEU A 334 13.42 -0.62 5.48
CA LEU A 334 12.04 -0.65 6.00
C LEU A 334 11.64 0.71 6.60
N ARG A 335 11.39 1.68 5.74
CA ARG A 335 11.20 3.09 6.13
C ARG A 335 9.85 3.41 6.77
N ASN A 336 8.88 2.52 6.65
CA ASN A 336 7.51 2.76 7.12
C ASN A 336 7.22 2.17 8.51
N VAL A 337 8.20 1.50 9.15
CA VAL A 337 8.04 0.93 10.49
C VAL A 337 8.77 1.79 11.51
N THR A 338 8.13 2.03 12.66
CA THR A 338 8.72 2.71 13.82
C THR A 338 8.81 1.76 15.00
N PHE A 339 9.92 1.81 15.75
CA PHE A 339 10.07 1.09 17.00
C PHE A 339 9.28 1.76 18.13
N ARG A 340 8.50 0.97 18.88
CA ARG A 340 7.82 1.39 20.11
C ARG A 340 8.35 0.56 21.27
N ASN A 341 8.91 1.23 22.29
CA ASN A 341 9.32 0.54 23.49
C ASN A 341 8.08 0.14 24.29
N SER A 342 8.01 -1.11 24.74
CA SER A 342 6.91 -1.58 25.58
C SER A 342 6.77 -0.83 26.91
N ASN A 343 7.85 -0.20 27.38
CA ASN A 343 7.84 0.60 28.61
C ASN A 343 7.31 2.04 28.40
N ASP A 344 7.22 2.50 27.15
CA ASP A 344 6.77 3.86 26.79
C ASP A 344 5.28 3.87 26.36
N LEU A 345 4.56 2.74 26.53
CA LEU A 345 3.17 2.53 26.11
C LEU A 345 2.16 2.68 27.25
#